data_AF-A0A535SLM0-F1
#
_entry.id   AF-A0A535SLM0-F1
#
_cell.length_a   1.000
_cell.length_b   1.000
_cell.length_c   1.000
_cell.angle_alpha   90.00
_cell.angle_beta   90.00
_cell.angle_gamma   90.00
#
_symmetry.space_group_name_H-M   'P 1'
#
loop_
_entity.id
_entity.type
_entity.pdbx_description
1 polymer ?
#
loop_
_entity_poly.entity_id
_entity_poly.type
_entity_poly.pdbx_seq_one_letter_code
_entity_poly.pdbx_strand_id
1 'polypeptide(L)'
;MPANSKHDKRSTYLLLSDWQVLSDWRRTIRQSFPDSYGTFLVGSCLYTADYRDVDVRLIMPDEVFDVEFLGAKQIPCPRGKLAQTNTAFSIYASKVTGLLVDFQFQRAEQANKEYPSPEHKRNAIGMKL
;
A
#
# COMPACT_ATOMS: atom_id res chain seq x y z
N MET A 1 -34.39 9.02 22.70
CA MET A 1 -34.05 9.21 21.28
C MET A 1 -32.57 8.94 21.11
N PRO A 2 -32.13 7.97 20.31
CA PRO A 2 -30.70 7.76 20.12
C PRO A 2 -30.16 8.84 19.16
N ALA A 3 -29.06 9.48 19.57
CA ALA A 3 -28.37 10.49 18.80
C ALA A 3 -27.88 9.88 17.48
N ASN A 4 -28.41 10.39 16.38
CA ASN A 4 -27.99 10.04 15.03
C ASN A 4 -26.69 10.79 14.71
N SER A 5 -25.56 10.34 15.24
CA SER A 5 -24.26 10.85 14.80
C SER A 5 -23.87 10.13 13.51
N LYS A 6 -24.20 10.72 12.36
CA LYS A 6 -23.60 10.37 11.07
C LYS A 6 -22.12 10.76 11.11
N HIS A 7 -21.31 9.99 11.81
CA HIS A 7 -19.88 10.00 11.55
C HIS A 7 -19.70 9.32 10.20
N ASP A 8 -19.42 10.11 9.17
CA ASP A 8 -18.98 9.57 7.89
C ASP A 8 -17.87 8.55 8.16
N LYS A 9 -18.03 7.36 7.60
CA LYS A 9 -17.11 6.25 7.83
C LYS A 9 -15.73 6.69 7.34
N ARG A 10 -14.77 6.84 8.26
CA ARG A 10 -13.41 7.30 7.95
C ARG A 10 -12.81 6.47 6.81
N SER A 11 -12.15 7.14 5.88
CA SER A 11 -11.43 6.51 4.77
C SER A 11 -10.12 5.84 5.21
N THR A 12 -9.56 6.29 6.33
CA THR A 12 -8.42 5.71 7.07
C THR A 12 -8.36 6.31 8.49
N TYR A 13 -7.62 5.66 9.37
CA TYR A 13 -7.29 6.14 10.71
C TYR A 13 -5.92 6.80 10.81
N LEU A 14 -5.19 6.93 9.69
CA LEU A 14 -3.99 7.77 9.63
C LEU A 14 -4.34 9.23 9.97
N LEU A 15 -3.44 9.92 10.67
CA LEU A 15 -3.55 11.37 10.84
C LEU A 15 -3.39 12.08 9.48
N LEU A 16 -3.91 13.30 9.37
CA LEU A 16 -3.75 14.10 8.15
C LEU A 16 -2.27 14.35 7.82
N SER A 17 -1.43 14.56 8.84
CA SER A 17 0.02 14.68 8.68
C SER A 17 0.63 13.42 8.08
N ASP A 18 0.24 12.25 8.60
CA ASP A 18 0.76 10.95 8.17
C ASP A 18 0.36 10.68 6.73
N TRP A 19 -0.91 10.97 6.39
CA TRP A 19 -1.40 10.89 5.02
C TRP A 19 -0.64 11.80 4.06
N GLN A 20 -0.37 13.04 4.47
CA GLN A 20 0.34 14.01 3.64
C GLN A 20 1.78 13.56 3.36
N VAL A 21 2.51 13.16 4.40
CA VAL A 21 3.90 12.70 4.26
C VAL A 21 3.97 11.40 3.44
N LEU A 22 3.03 10.47 3.65
CA LEU A 22 2.92 9.25 2.83
C LEU A 22 2.59 9.59 1.36
N SER A 23 1.72 10.57 1.13
CA SER A 23 1.37 11.05 -0.21
C SER A 23 2.55 11.71 -0.93
N ASP A 24 3.39 12.44 -0.20
CA ASP A 24 4.60 13.06 -0.74
C ASP A 24 5.65 12.00 -1.09
N TRP A 25 5.87 11.02 -0.20
CA TRP A 25 6.74 9.88 -0.50
C TRP A 25 6.25 9.09 -1.73
N ARG A 26 4.94 8.83 -1.84
CA ARG A 26 4.34 8.19 -3.03
C ARG A 26 4.77 8.89 -4.31
N ARG A 27 4.79 10.23 -4.35
CA ARG A 27 5.08 10.97 -5.60
C ARG A 27 6.45 10.60 -6.14
N THR A 28 7.43 10.38 -5.28
CA THR A 28 8.76 9.89 -5.64
C THR A 28 8.69 8.48 -6.25
N ILE A 29 7.92 7.58 -5.63
CA ILE A 29 7.76 6.19 -6.10
C ILE A 29 7.07 6.13 -7.47
N ARG A 30 6.04 6.95 -7.68
CA ARG A 30 5.28 6.97 -8.93
C ARG A 30 6.15 7.29 -10.14
N GLN A 31 7.20 8.09 -9.97
CA GLN A 31 8.14 8.40 -11.05
C GLN A 31 9.02 7.21 -11.43
N SER A 32 9.36 6.35 -10.46
CA SER A 32 10.16 5.14 -10.69
C SER A 32 9.36 3.99 -11.31
N PHE A 33 8.03 3.98 -11.11
CA PHE A 33 7.14 2.92 -11.61
C PHE A 33 5.95 3.52 -12.38
N PRO A 34 6.19 4.15 -13.54
CA PRO A 34 5.15 4.85 -14.30
C PRO A 34 4.05 3.92 -14.83
N ASP A 35 4.38 2.65 -15.09
CA ASP A 35 3.45 1.65 -15.61
C ASP A 35 2.61 0.96 -14.51
N SER A 36 2.78 1.38 -13.25
CA SER A 36 1.97 0.88 -12.13
C SER A 36 0.58 1.54 -12.08
N TYR A 37 -0.39 0.82 -11.53
CA TYR A 37 -1.70 1.40 -11.17
C TYR A 37 -1.61 2.35 -9.96
N GLY A 38 -0.46 2.39 -9.30
CA GLY A 38 -0.15 3.27 -8.19
C GLY A 38 -0.03 2.55 -6.84
N THR A 39 0.06 3.35 -5.78
CA THR A 39 0.22 2.88 -4.40
C THR A 39 -1.10 2.98 -3.65
N PHE A 40 -1.43 1.92 -2.93
CA PHE A 40 -2.67 1.78 -2.20
C PHE A 40 -2.38 1.49 -0.73
N LEU A 41 -3.10 2.18 0.14
CA LEU A 41 -3.16 1.88 1.55
C LEU A 41 -4.12 0.70 1.76
N VAL A 42 -3.69 -0.30 2.52
CA VAL A 42 -4.49 -1.48 2.87
C VAL A 42 -4.36 -1.75 4.38
N GLY A 43 -4.81 -2.92 4.82
CA GLY A 43 -4.55 -3.38 6.17
C GLY A 43 -5.34 -2.65 7.26
N SER A 44 -4.90 -2.83 8.50
CA SER A 44 -5.67 -2.48 9.71
C SER A 44 -5.96 -0.98 9.85
N CYS A 45 -5.08 -0.12 9.32
CA CYS A 45 -5.24 1.34 9.37
C CYS A 45 -6.45 1.87 8.58
N LEU A 46 -7.12 1.04 7.78
CA LEU A 46 -8.41 1.39 7.14
C LEU A 46 -9.63 1.13 8.04
N TYR A 47 -9.48 0.35 9.10
CA TYR A 47 -10.61 -0.20 9.86
C TYR A 47 -10.59 0.20 11.34
N THR A 48 -9.41 0.38 11.93
CA THR A 48 -9.24 0.71 13.36
C THR A 48 -8.16 1.76 13.57
N ALA A 49 -8.22 2.47 14.71
CA ALA A 49 -7.20 3.40 15.17
C ALA A 49 -5.98 2.71 15.78
N ASP A 50 -6.12 1.46 16.26
CA ASP A 50 -5.06 0.70 16.93
C ASP A 50 -4.20 -0.11 15.94
N TYR A 51 -3.93 0.45 14.75
CA TYR A 51 -3.05 -0.19 13.77
C TYR A 51 -1.59 -0.09 14.21
N ARG A 52 -0.81 -1.15 13.98
CA ARG A 52 0.61 -1.21 14.35
C ARG A 52 1.52 -0.70 13.23
N ASP A 53 1.14 -1.02 12.01
CA ASP A 53 1.86 -0.84 10.77
C ASP A 53 0.96 -0.21 9.71
N VAL A 54 1.60 0.40 8.71
CA VAL A 54 0.96 1.03 7.56
C VAL A 54 1.24 0.15 6.34
N ASP A 55 0.29 -0.73 6.01
CA ASP A 55 0.41 -1.59 4.85
C ASP A 55 0.21 -0.81 3.55
N VAL A 56 1.23 -0.82 2.69
CA VAL A 56 1.19 -0.19 1.37
C VAL A 56 1.43 -1.24 0.30
N ARG A 57 0.61 -1.21 -0.74
CA ARG A 57 0.76 -2.05 -1.94
C ARG A 57 0.98 -1.18 -3.15
N LEU A 58 2.04 -1.41 -3.91
CA LEU A 58 2.17 -0.87 -5.26
C LEU A 58 1.68 -1.93 -6.24
N ILE A 59 0.52 -1.66 -6.85
CA ILE A 59 -0.14 -2.59 -7.75
C ILE A 59 0.27 -2.24 -9.18
N MET A 60 0.67 -3.24 -9.96
CA MET A 60 1.06 -3.09 -11.36
C MET A 60 0.45 -4.20 -12.22
N PRO A 61 0.42 -4.05 -13.56
CA PRO A 61 0.02 -5.12 -14.45
C PRO A 61 0.86 -6.38 -14.22
N ASP A 62 0.23 -7.54 -14.32
CA ASP A 62 0.85 -8.82 -14.02
C ASP A 62 2.06 -9.06 -14.93
N GLU A 63 1.97 -8.74 -16.22
CA GLU A 63 3.07 -8.83 -17.17
C GLU A 63 4.26 -7.93 -16.81
N VAL A 64 4.02 -6.73 -16.28
CA VAL A 64 5.08 -5.80 -15.83
C VAL A 64 5.74 -6.34 -14.58
N PHE A 65 4.94 -6.83 -13.62
CA PHE A 65 5.45 -7.48 -12.42
C PHE A 65 6.31 -8.69 -12.77
N ASP A 66 5.87 -9.48 -13.74
CA ASP A 66 6.50 -10.71 -14.16
C ASP A 66 7.85 -10.42 -14.85
N VAL A 67 7.91 -9.43 -15.74
CA VAL A 67 9.19 -8.98 -16.31
C VAL A 67 10.15 -8.48 -15.23
N GLU A 68 9.64 -7.70 -14.26
CA GLU A 68 10.48 -7.10 -13.23
C GLU A 68 10.99 -8.14 -12.21
N PHE A 69 10.17 -9.12 -11.84
CA PHE A 69 10.43 -10.00 -10.69
C PHE A 69 10.47 -11.51 -10.99
N LEU A 70 9.96 -12.01 -12.11
CA LEU A 70 9.91 -13.46 -12.43
C LEU A 70 11.11 -14.03 -13.19
N GLY A 71 12.07 -13.21 -13.59
CA GLY A 71 13.41 -13.72 -13.96
C GLY A 71 14.10 -14.44 -12.79
N ALA A 72 13.67 -14.20 -11.55
CA ALA A 72 14.04 -14.95 -10.36
C ALA A 72 12.93 -15.98 -10.10
N LYS A 73 13.25 -17.28 -10.23
CA LYS A 73 12.34 -18.40 -9.94
C LYS A 73 11.45 -18.09 -8.72
N GLN A 74 10.14 -18.35 -8.85
CA GLN A 74 9.05 -18.23 -7.84
C GLN A 74 9.26 -19.05 -6.55
N ILE A 75 10.49 -19.32 -6.17
CA ILE A 75 10.80 -19.90 -4.88
C ILE A 75 10.52 -18.78 -3.87
N PRO A 76 9.71 -19.03 -2.81
CA PRO A 76 9.59 -18.15 -1.66
C PRO A 76 10.97 -18.05 -0.99
N CYS A 77 11.82 -17.21 -1.56
CA CYS A 77 13.18 -17.00 -1.14
C CYS A 77 13.19 -15.64 -0.48
N PRO A 78 13.42 -15.55 0.84
CA PRO A 78 13.59 -14.26 1.51
C PRO A 78 14.78 -13.46 0.97
N ARG A 79 15.61 -14.06 0.10
CA ARG A 79 16.73 -13.44 -0.62
C ARG A 79 16.43 -13.19 -2.10
N GLY A 80 15.20 -13.41 -2.56
CA GLY A 80 14.80 -13.14 -3.95
C GLY A 80 14.67 -11.64 -4.22
N LYS A 81 14.79 -11.25 -5.50
CA LYS A 81 14.71 -9.85 -5.94
C LYS A 81 13.48 -9.15 -5.36
N LEU A 82 12.29 -9.77 -5.45
CA LEU A 82 11.05 -9.21 -4.91
C LEU A 82 11.13 -8.94 -3.40
N ALA A 83 11.56 -9.92 -2.59
CA ALA A 83 11.64 -9.79 -1.14
C ALA A 83 12.63 -8.69 -0.72
N GLN A 84 13.79 -8.62 -1.38
CA GLN A 84 14.78 -7.58 -1.14
C GLN A 84 14.27 -6.19 -1.56
N THR A 85 13.57 -6.12 -2.69
CA THR A 85 13.00 -4.86 -3.20
C THR A 85 11.90 -4.37 -2.26
N ASN A 86 10.96 -5.23 -1.85
CA ASN A 86 9.96 -4.93 -0.83
C ASN A 86 10.63 -4.41 0.46
N THR A 87 11.63 -5.13 0.98
CA THR A 87 12.37 -4.73 2.19
C THR A 87 13.02 -3.35 2.04
N ALA A 88 13.68 -3.09 0.90
CA ALA A 88 14.32 -1.81 0.65
C ALA A 88 13.32 -0.65 0.63
N PHE A 89 12.16 -0.84 -0.03
CA PHE A 89 11.11 0.19 -0.05
C PHE A 89 10.41 0.35 1.30
N SER A 90 10.19 -0.71 2.08
CA SER A 90 9.66 -0.62 3.46
C SER A 90 10.59 0.20 4.36
N ILE A 91 11.90 -0.06 4.31
CA ILE A 91 12.91 0.70 5.07
C ILE A 91 12.94 2.15 4.60
N TYR A 92 13.00 2.37 3.28
CA TYR A 92 13.05 3.71 2.71
C TYR A 92 11.81 4.53 3.09
N ALA A 93 10.62 3.97 2.90
CA ALA A 93 9.36 4.61 3.27
C ALA A 93 9.31 4.92 4.76
N SER A 94 9.72 3.98 5.61
CA SER A 94 9.71 4.19 7.06
C SER A 94 10.66 5.30 7.49
N LYS A 95 11.84 5.40 6.84
CA LYS A 95 12.81 6.47 7.13
C LYS A 95 12.36 7.84 6.65
N VAL A 96 11.67 7.93 5.53
CA VAL A 96 11.17 9.20 4.98
C VAL A 96 9.92 9.67 5.72
N THR A 97 9.01 8.75 6.04
CA THR A 97 7.70 9.10 6.59
C THR A 97 7.64 9.11 8.11
N GLY A 98 8.56 8.40 8.78
CA GLY A 98 8.48 8.13 10.22
C GLY A 98 7.42 7.10 10.62
N LEU A 99 6.65 6.57 9.66
CA LEU A 99 5.64 5.53 9.88
C LEU A 99 6.28 4.14 9.79
N LEU A 100 5.71 3.15 10.47
CA LEU A 100 6.11 1.75 10.31
C LEU A 100 5.45 1.17 9.05
N VAL A 101 6.05 1.42 7.89
CA VAL A 101 5.48 1.03 6.59
C VAL A 101 5.87 -0.41 6.22
N ASP A 102 4.89 -1.26 5.93
CA ASP A 102 5.08 -2.54 5.24
C ASP A 102 4.68 -2.41 3.76
N PHE A 103 5.68 -2.28 2.90
CA PHE A 103 5.52 -2.08 1.47
C PHE A 103 5.69 -3.38 0.67
N GLN A 104 4.78 -3.63 -0.28
CA GLN A 104 4.90 -4.75 -1.19
C GLN A 104 4.51 -4.37 -2.62
N PHE A 105 5.29 -4.84 -3.59
CA PHE A 105 4.85 -4.94 -4.99
C PHE A 105 3.83 -6.06 -5.12
N GLN A 106 2.75 -5.82 -5.85
CA GLN A 106 1.67 -6.79 -6.00
C GLN A 106 1.14 -6.82 -7.44
N ARG A 107 0.88 -8.04 -7.94
CA ARG A 107 0.13 -8.26 -9.19
C ARG A 107 -1.30 -7.74 -9.07
N ALA A 108 -1.85 -7.21 -10.16
CA ALA A 108 -3.22 -6.76 -10.20
C ALA A 108 -4.21 -7.91 -9.99
N GLU A 109 -3.95 -9.08 -10.57
CA GLU A 109 -4.79 -10.26 -10.37
C GLU A 109 -4.85 -10.66 -8.90
N GLN A 110 -3.70 -10.70 -8.22
CA GLN A 110 -3.63 -11.02 -6.79
C GLN A 110 -4.39 -9.98 -5.95
N ALA A 111 -4.16 -8.69 -6.21
CA ALA A 111 -4.81 -7.62 -5.48
C ALA A 111 -6.34 -7.66 -5.64
N ASN A 112 -6.84 -8.00 -6.84
CA ASN A 112 -8.28 -8.12 -7.08
C ASN A 112 -8.90 -9.33 -6.37
N LYS A 113 -8.15 -10.43 -6.21
CA LYS A 113 -8.57 -11.60 -5.42
C LYS A 113 -8.60 -11.30 -3.92
N GLU A 114 -7.63 -10.53 -3.43
CA GLU A 114 -7.48 -10.20 -2.00
C GLU A 114 -8.47 -9.11 -1.54
N TYR A 115 -8.83 -8.19 -2.44
CA TYR A 115 -9.71 -7.05 -2.17
C TYR A 115 -10.98 -7.07 -3.06
N PRO A 116 -11.81 -8.13 -3.02
CA PRO A 116 -12.91 -8.31 -3.97
C PRO A 116 -14.17 -7.49 -3.65
N SER A 117 -14.27 -6.94 -2.43
CA SER A 117 -15.47 -6.28 -1.94
C SER A 117 -15.16 -4.95 -1.24
N PRO A 118 -16.16 -4.06 -1.07
CA PRO A 118 -16.01 -2.82 -0.31
C PRO A 118 -15.69 -3.01 1.18
N GLU A 119 -15.74 -4.23 1.71
CA GLU A 119 -15.35 -4.54 3.09
C GLU A 119 -13.84 -4.76 3.20
N HIS A 120 -13.21 -5.28 2.15
CA HIS A 120 -11.76 -5.45 2.02
C HIS A 120 -11.20 -4.36 1.11
N LYS A 121 -11.22 -3.12 1.62
CA LYS A 121 -10.85 -1.94 0.85
C LYS A 121 -9.35 -1.86 0.59
N ARG A 122 -9.02 -1.24 -0.53
CA ARG A 122 -7.73 -0.61 -0.83
C ARG A 122 -7.99 0.87 -1.12
N ASN A 123 -7.29 1.77 -0.45
CA ASN A 123 -7.47 3.21 -0.60
C ASN A 123 -6.31 3.81 -1.40
N ALA A 124 -6.60 4.50 -2.50
CA ALA A 124 -5.57 5.08 -3.36
C ALA A 124 -4.86 6.25 -2.65
N ILE A 125 -3.56 6.11 -2.41
CA ILE A 125 -2.78 7.13 -1.70
C ILE A 125 -2.65 8.38 -2.58
N GLY A 126 -2.81 9.56 -1.99
CA GLY A 126 -2.75 10.85 -2.69
C GLY A 126 -4.02 11.23 -3.44
N MET A 127 -5.12 10.50 -3.24
CA MET A 127 -6.46 11.04 -3.43
C MET A 127 -6.91 11.80 -2.17
N LYS A 128 -7.94 12.64 -2.27
CA LYS A 128 -8.46 13.38 -1.11
C LYS A 128 -9.00 12.40 -0.06
N LEU A 129 -8.70 12.67 1.22
CA LEU A 129 -9.20 11.93 2.38
C LEU A 129 -10.72 12.06 2.55
#